data_AF-A0A535W553-F1
#
_entry.id   AF-A0A535W553-F1
#
_cell.length_a   1.000
_cell.length_b   1.000
_cell.length_c   1.000
_cell.angle_alpha   90.00
_cell.angle_beta   90.00
_cell.angle_gamma   90.00
#
_symmetry.space_group_name_H-M   'P 1'
#
loop_
_entity.id
_entity.type
_entity.pdbx_description
1 polymer ?
#
loop_
_entity_poly.entity_id
_entity_poly.type
_entity_poly.pdbx_seq_one_letter_code
_entity_poly.pdbx_strand_id
1 'polypeptide(L)'
;MRIAAFTPLWVLIIASVALPSFSDPIFAKPPDWLGIPLGVVMDAIALVWMLIGVVVIWDARSRLVEALVVTFFTIPATLLVVLSPALILIMQNLTV
;
A
#
# COMPACT_ATOMS: atom_id res chain seq x y z
N MET A 1 2.61 -15.32 -12.28
CA MET A 1 2.31 -13.96 -11.77
C MET A 1 3.02 -13.62 -10.44
N ARG A 2 4.01 -14.41 -9.98
CA ARG A 2 4.58 -14.28 -8.63
C ARG A 2 5.28 -12.95 -8.33
N ILE A 3 6.05 -12.41 -9.27
CA ILE A 3 6.74 -11.11 -9.09
C ILE A 3 5.72 -9.96 -8.97
N ALA A 4 4.60 -10.05 -9.69
CA ALA A 4 3.55 -9.04 -9.64
C ALA A 4 2.94 -8.93 -8.23
N ALA A 5 3.01 -9.97 -7.39
CA ALA A 5 2.54 -9.89 -6.02
C ALA A 5 3.31 -8.86 -5.17
N PHE A 6 4.54 -8.49 -5.55
CA PHE A 6 5.35 -7.47 -4.90
C PHE A 6 5.11 -6.06 -5.44
N THR A 7 4.15 -5.87 -6.35
CA THR A 7 3.85 -4.53 -6.93
C THR A 7 3.67 -3.44 -5.85
N PRO A 8 2.95 -3.67 -4.73
CA PRO A 8 2.83 -2.65 -3.68
C PRO A 8 4.18 -2.20 -3.13
N LEU A 9 5.09 -3.14 -2.87
CA LEU A 9 6.45 -2.84 -2.40
C LEU A 9 7.24 -2.05 -3.44
N TRP A 10 7.21 -2.47 -4.72
CA TRP A 10 7.89 -1.75 -5.79
C TRP A 10 7.35 -0.33 -5.95
N VAL A 11 6.04 -0.15 -5.87
CA VAL A 11 5.40 1.17 -5.93
C VAL A 11 5.85 2.03 -4.75
N LEU A 12 5.89 1.50 -3.53
CA LEU A 12 6.34 2.24 -2.35
C LEU A 12 7.82 2.66 -2.47
N ILE A 13 8.70 1.77 -2.93
CA ILE A 13 10.12 2.06 -3.15
C ILE A 13 10.28 3.13 -4.25
N ILE A 14 9.62 2.95 -5.39
CA ILE A 14 9.73 3.88 -6.51
C ILE A 14 9.15 5.24 -6.13
N ALA A 15 8.00 5.29 -5.46
CA ALA A 15 7.38 6.54 -5.04
C ALA A 15 8.27 7.29 -4.04
N SER A 16 8.83 6.60 -3.05
CA SER A 16 9.70 7.23 -2.05
C SER A 16 11.03 7.74 -2.63
N VAL A 17 11.61 7.04 -3.60
CA VAL A 17 12.91 7.40 -4.18
C VAL A 17 12.78 8.38 -5.36
N ALA A 18 11.82 8.16 -6.25
CA ALA A 18 11.65 8.95 -7.47
C ALA A 18 10.77 10.19 -7.29
N LEU A 19 9.90 10.21 -6.28
CA LEU A 19 9.00 11.32 -5.99
C LEU A 19 9.09 11.69 -4.50
N PRO A 20 10.14 12.40 -4.06
CA PRO A 20 10.30 12.75 -2.64
C PRO A 20 9.09 13.45 -2.03
N SER A 21 8.39 14.27 -2.83
CA SER A 21 7.17 14.98 -2.41
C SER A 21 5.93 14.09 -2.27
N PHE A 22 5.99 12.84 -2.72
CA PHE A 22 4.89 11.87 -2.53
C PHE A 22 4.61 11.63 -1.05
N SER A 23 5.67 11.68 -0.23
CA SER A 23 5.60 11.41 1.20
C SER A 23 5.35 12.67 2.05
N ASP A 24 5.35 13.87 1.46
CA ASP A 24 5.16 15.12 2.21
C ASP A 24 3.85 15.12 3.03
N PRO A 25 2.69 14.69 2.49
CA PRO A 25 1.45 14.63 3.27
C PRO A 25 1.53 13.66 4.45
N ILE A 26 2.34 12.61 4.33
CA ILE A 26 2.51 11.56 5.34
C ILE A 26 3.33 12.08 6.54
N PHE A 27 4.21 13.05 6.35
CA PHE A 27 5.17 13.46 7.39
C PHE A 27 5.05 14.91 7.86
N ALA A 28 4.51 15.84 7.05
CA ALA A 28 4.54 17.26 7.39
C ALA A 28 3.57 17.67 8.52
N LYS A 29 2.36 17.09 8.58
CA LYS A 29 1.38 17.26 9.67
C LYS A 29 0.33 16.15 9.65
N PRO A 30 0.73 14.88 9.80
CA PRO A 30 -0.18 13.77 9.58
C PRO A 30 -1.25 13.70 10.68
N PRO A 31 -2.49 13.32 10.32
CA PRO A 31 -3.37 12.68 11.30
C PRO A 31 -2.61 11.51 11.91
N ASP A 32 -2.61 11.41 13.23
CA ASP A 32 -1.96 10.32 13.94
C ASP A 32 -2.99 9.35 14.51
N TRP A 33 -2.56 8.09 14.65
CA TRP A 33 -3.28 7.09 15.41
C TRP A 33 -2.30 6.54 16.44
N LEU A 34 -2.59 6.80 17.73
CA LEU A 34 -1.73 6.40 18.86
C LEU A 34 -0.28 6.93 18.73
N GLY A 35 -0.09 8.14 18.20
CA GLY A 35 1.23 8.74 18.01
C GLY A 35 2.00 8.25 16.78
N ILE A 36 1.38 7.42 15.93
CA ILE A 36 1.98 6.97 14.65
C ILE A 36 1.29 7.71 13.50
N PRO A 37 2.03 8.28 12.53
CA PRO A 37 1.44 8.88 11.34
C PRO A 37 0.53 7.89 10.61
N LEU A 38 -0.70 8.28 10.31
CA LEU A 38 -1.69 7.38 9.72
C LEU A 38 -1.22 6.80 8.38
N GLY A 39 -0.48 7.57 7.58
CA GLY A 39 0.10 7.06 6.33
C GLY A 39 1.06 5.89 6.54
N VAL A 40 1.87 5.93 7.61
CA VAL A 40 2.76 4.81 7.97
C VAL A 40 1.95 3.58 8.38
N VAL A 41 0.83 3.77 9.10
CA VAL A 41 -0.08 2.68 9.45
C VAL A 41 -0.70 2.06 8.19
N MET A 42 -1.14 2.89 7.23
CA MET A 42 -1.73 2.42 5.98
C MET A 42 -0.73 1.66 5.11
N ASP A 43 0.51 2.16 4.98
CA ASP A 43 1.58 1.46 4.28
C ASP A 43 1.92 0.12 4.96
N ALA A 44 1.97 0.08 6.29
CA ALA A 44 2.18 -1.16 7.03
C ALA A 44 1.06 -2.19 6.77
N ILE A 45 -0.20 -1.75 6.78
CA ILE A 45 -1.35 -2.60 6.43
C ILE A 45 -1.20 -3.12 4.99
N ALA A 46 -0.86 -2.24 4.04
CA ALA A 46 -0.67 -2.62 2.64
C ALA A 46 0.42 -3.68 2.48
N LEU A 47 1.55 -3.53 3.19
CA LEU A 47 2.65 -4.49 3.15
C LEU A 47 2.28 -5.84 3.78
N VAL A 48 1.57 -5.85 4.91
CA VAL A 48 1.06 -7.10 5.50
C VAL A 48 0.07 -7.78 4.55
N TRP A 49 -0.81 -7.01 3.93
CA TRP A 49 -1.78 -7.52 2.96
C TRP A 49 -1.10 -8.12 1.73
N MET A 50 -0.05 -7.46 1.24
CA MET A 50 0.82 -7.95 0.17
C MET A 50 1.50 -9.26 0.56
N LEU A 51 2.09 -9.34 1.77
CA LEU A 51 2.77 -10.55 2.24
C LEU A 51 1.84 -11.76 2.28
N ILE A 52 0.59 -11.58 2.70
CA ILE A 52 -0.43 -12.64 2.62
C ILE A 52 -0.61 -13.09 1.16
N GLY A 53 -0.78 -12.14 0.22
CA GLY A 53 -0.87 -12.46 -1.20
C GLY A 53 0.35 -13.20 -1.76
N VAL A 54 1.55 -12.81 -1.32
CA VAL A 54 2.81 -13.48 -1.69
C VAL A 54 2.82 -14.93 -1.18
N VAL A 55 2.42 -15.18 0.07
CA VAL A 55 2.35 -16.55 0.59
C VAL A 55 1.36 -17.40 -0.21
N VAL A 56 0.17 -16.86 -0.52
CA VAL A 56 -0.88 -17.59 -1.23
C VAL A 56 -0.50 -17.87 -2.70
N ILE A 57 0.12 -16.92 -3.41
CA ILE A 57 0.50 -17.12 -4.82
C ILE A 57 1.65 -18.12 -5.00
N TRP A 58 2.44 -18.35 -3.95
CA TRP A 58 3.51 -19.34 -3.97
C TRP A 58 2.99 -20.77 -3.96
N ASP A 59 1.85 -21.02 -3.31
CA ASP A 59 1.18 -22.32 -3.29
C ASP A 59 0.13 -22.49 -4.41
N ALA A 60 -0.13 -21.43 -5.19
CA ALA A 60 -1.08 -21.47 -6.29
C ALA A 60 -0.65 -22.47 -7.38
N ARG A 61 -1.52 -23.46 -7.66
CA ARG A 61 -1.32 -24.48 -8.70
C ARG A 61 -2.09 -24.21 -9.99
N SER A 62 -2.96 -23.19 -10.01
CA SER A 62 -3.81 -22.87 -11.16
C SER A 62 -3.77 -21.39 -11.50
N ARG A 63 -3.93 -21.07 -12.80
CA ARG A 63 -3.94 -19.69 -13.29
C ARG A 63 -5.09 -18.87 -12.71
N LEU A 64 -6.23 -19.50 -12.44
CA LEU A 64 -7.37 -18.84 -11.83
C LEU A 64 -7.05 -18.38 -10.40
N VAL A 65 -6.40 -19.22 -9.60
CA VAL A 65 -5.98 -18.85 -8.24
C VAL A 65 -4.96 -17.73 -8.29
N GLU A 66 -3.97 -17.77 -9.19
CA GLU A 66 -3.04 -16.66 -9.36
C GLU A 66 -3.75 -15.33 -9.67
N ALA A 67 -4.73 -15.33 -10.58
CA ALA A 67 -5.49 -14.14 -10.95
C ALA A 67 -6.35 -13.61 -9.79
N LEU A 68 -6.96 -14.50 -8.99
CA LEU A 68 -7.70 -14.12 -7.80
C LEU A 68 -6.78 -13.50 -6.75
N VAL A 69 -5.59 -14.09 -6.52
CA VAL A 69 -4.63 -13.52 -5.56
C VAL A 69 -4.20 -12.12 -5.96
N VAL A 70 -3.91 -11.88 -7.24
CA VAL A 70 -3.60 -10.54 -7.73
C VAL A 70 -4.76 -9.58 -7.49
N THR A 71 -5.99 -10.01 -7.82
CA THR A 71 -7.20 -9.18 -7.68
C THR A 71 -7.53 -8.81 -6.24
N PHE A 72 -7.38 -9.75 -5.30
CA PHE A 72 -7.82 -9.56 -3.91
C PHE A 72 -6.73 -9.12 -2.94
N PHE A 73 -5.45 -9.36 -3.26
CA PHE A 73 -4.34 -8.97 -2.39
C PHE A 73 -3.47 -7.89 -3.02
N THR A 74 -2.98 -8.11 -4.25
CA THR A 74 -2.01 -7.22 -4.87
C THR A 74 -2.63 -5.88 -5.29
N ILE A 75 -3.75 -5.89 -6.01
CA ILE A 75 -4.40 -4.66 -6.48
C ILE A 75 -4.86 -3.80 -5.30
N PRO A 76 -5.57 -4.31 -4.28
CA PRO A 76 -6.00 -3.50 -3.14
C PRO A 76 -4.83 -2.96 -2.32
N ALA A 77 -3.78 -3.76 -2.09
CA ALA A 77 -2.57 -3.29 -1.41
C ALA A 77 -1.87 -2.17 -2.21
N THR A 78 -1.79 -2.31 -3.54
CA THR A 78 -1.20 -1.27 -4.40
C THR A 78 -2.02 0.01 -4.36
N LEU A 79 -3.35 -0.11 -4.45
CA LEU A 79 -4.25 1.05 -4.35
C LEU A 79 -4.11 1.73 -3.00
N LEU A 80 -3.97 0.98 -1.91
CA LEU A 80 -3.78 1.56 -0.58
C LEU A 80 -2.50 2.39 -0.53
N VAL A 81 -1.37 1.88 -1.02
CA VAL A 81 -0.10 2.64 -1.08
C VAL A 81 -0.25 3.90 -1.95
N VAL A 82 -0.79 3.75 -3.17
CA VAL A 82 -0.92 4.88 -4.12
C VAL A 82 -1.86 5.97 -3.60
N LEU A 83 -2.96 5.58 -2.97
CA LEU A 83 -3.99 6.51 -2.50
C LEU A 83 -3.70 7.04 -1.09
N SER A 84 -2.73 6.49 -0.36
CA SER A 84 -2.42 6.90 1.02
C SER A 84 -2.18 8.41 1.15
N PRO A 85 -1.33 9.07 0.33
CA PRO A 85 -1.15 10.52 0.43
C PRO A 85 -2.44 11.31 0.18
N ALA A 86 -3.25 10.88 -0.80
CA ALA A 86 -4.51 11.54 -1.12
C ALA A 86 -5.54 11.40 0.02
N LEU A 87 -5.62 10.22 0.64
CA LEU A 87 -6.50 9.98 1.79
C LEU A 87 -6.09 10.84 2.99
N ILE A 88 -4.79 10.99 3.24
CA ILE A 88 -4.28 11.86 4.31
C ILE A 88 -4.61 13.32 4.03
N LEU A 89 -4.44 13.80 2.79
CA LEU A 89 -4.81 15.17 2.41
C LEU A 89 -6.32 15.42 2.60
N ILE A 90 -7.16 14.46 2.22
CA ILE A 90 -8.61 14.54 2.44
C ILE A 90 -8.90 14.65 3.94
N MET A 91 -8.29 13.80 4.77
CA MET A 91 -8.49 13.84 6.22
C MET A 91 -8.03 15.15 6.84
N GLN A 92 -6.85 15.65 6.48
CA GLN A 92 -6.33 16.94 6.93
C GLN A 92 -7.31 18.09 6.61
N ASN A 93 -7.96 18.05 5.45
CA ASN A 93 -8.94 19.05 5.04
C ASN A 93 -10.31 18.88 5.72
N LEU A 94 -10.69 17.66 6.13
CA LEU A 94 -11.95 17.39 6.84
C LEU A 94 -11.88 17.65 8.34
N THR A 95 -10.68 17.63 8.93
CA THR A 95 -10.44 17.92 10.36
C THR A 95 -10.22 19.41 10.66
N VAL A 96 -10.47 20.29 9.68
CA VAL A 96 -10.47 21.76 9.86
C VAL A 96 -11.81 22.23 10.42
#